data_AF-A0A371CJJ4-F1
#
_entry.id   AF-A0A371CJJ4-F1
#
_cell.length_a   1.000
_cell.length_b   1.000
_cell.length_c   1.000
_cell.angle_alpha   90.00
_cell.angle_beta   90.00
_cell.angle_gamma   90.00
#
_symmetry.space_group_name_H-M   'P 1'
#
loop_
_entity.id
_entity.type
_entity.pdbx_description
1 polymer ?
#
loop_
_entity_poly.entity_id
_entity_poly.type
_entity_poly.pdbx_seq_one_letter_code
_entity_poly.pdbx_strand_id
1 'polypeptide(L)'
;PAWITEAMQYLEDIEAGDSWDGLLDTWQELERVMEYPDGKVISQKRLSAKSRPEELSRWINGGRNYDKIPVPDDVQEYGKRWRTWWTKLQPKPRRESDEWPLPQTSPENDEHWEPLRRGGPNGLFVAILGLAIWTSALNEDDIPDDFIAAVEDVTWVCSTLMGDEDEDEDNDEDEEMEEDAEDEGEEATPLRKKRRT
;
A
#
# COMPACT_ATOMS: atom_id res chain seq x y z
N PRO A 1 -6.44 -15.82 12.74
CA PRO A 1 -7.34 -16.90 12.23
C PRO A 1 -6.54 -18.05 11.61
N ALA A 2 -7.07 -19.28 11.47
CA ALA A 2 -6.28 -20.40 10.94
C ALA A 2 -5.67 -20.13 9.55
N TRP A 3 -6.44 -19.48 8.67
CA TRP A 3 -6.02 -19.21 7.29
C TRP A 3 -4.75 -18.33 7.20
N ILE A 4 -4.57 -17.36 8.11
CA ILE A 4 -3.41 -16.46 8.06
C ILE A 4 -2.15 -17.15 8.60
N THR A 5 -2.30 -18.01 9.62
CA THR A 5 -1.19 -18.80 10.16
C THR A 5 -0.69 -19.81 9.12
N GLU A 6 -1.61 -20.51 8.44
CA GLU A 6 -1.25 -21.43 7.35
C GLU A 6 -0.61 -20.68 6.17
N ALA A 7 -1.08 -19.47 5.86
CA ALA A 7 -0.49 -18.63 4.82
C ALA A 7 0.92 -18.14 5.19
N MET A 8 1.14 -17.65 6.40
CA MET A 8 2.44 -17.18 6.86
C MET A 8 3.47 -18.31 6.86
N GLN A 9 3.12 -19.48 7.41
CA GLN A 9 4.01 -20.64 7.42
C GLN A 9 4.50 -20.98 6.01
N TYR A 10 3.60 -20.95 5.03
CA TYR A 10 3.96 -21.19 3.64
C TYR A 10 4.80 -20.06 3.02
N LEU A 11 4.48 -18.79 3.30
CA LEU A 11 5.16 -17.64 2.68
C LEU A 11 6.55 -17.39 3.29
N GLU A 12 6.74 -17.68 4.58
CA GLU A 12 8.03 -17.59 5.29
C GLU A 12 9.03 -18.65 4.81
N ASP A 13 8.56 -19.78 4.28
CA ASP A 13 9.42 -20.81 3.68
C ASP A 13 9.97 -20.40 2.29
N ILE A 14 9.54 -19.27 1.72
CA ILE A 14 9.98 -18.78 0.41
C ILE A 14 11.20 -17.86 0.57
N GLU A 15 12.35 -18.28 0.04
CA GLU A 15 13.57 -17.49 0.02
C GLU A 15 13.58 -16.51 -1.17
N ALA A 16 13.03 -15.30 -0.98
CA ALA A 16 12.95 -14.25 -2.01
C ALA A 16 13.61 -12.92 -1.62
N GLY A 17 14.49 -12.94 -0.60
CA GLY A 17 15.29 -11.81 -0.14
C GLY A 17 14.58 -10.85 0.82
N ASP A 18 15.33 -9.91 1.40
CA ASP A 18 14.86 -9.05 2.51
C ASP A 18 13.59 -8.23 2.17
N SER A 19 13.40 -7.84 0.90
CA SER A 19 12.19 -7.12 0.48
C SER A 19 10.93 -7.99 0.61
N TRP A 20 11.06 -9.31 0.46
CA TRP A 20 9.96 -10.25 0.64
C TRP A 20 9.56 -10.33 2.10
N ASP A 21 10.52 -10.45 3.01
CA ASP A 21 10.26 -10.47 4.45
C ASP A 21 9.56 -9.18 4.91
N GLY A 22 10.05 -8.03 4.44
CA GLY A 22 9.41 -6.73 4.69
C GLY A 22 7.96 -6.64 4.18
N LEU A 23 7.67 -7.25 3.02
CA LEU A 23 6.30 -7.37 2.51
C LEU A 23 5.43 -8.22 3.45
N LEU A 24 5.93 -9.35 3.94
CA LEU A 24 5.18 -10.24 4.82
C LEU A 24 4.83 -9.57 6.16
N ASP A 25 5.80 -8.87 6.76
CA ASP A 25 5.61 -8.11 7.99
C ASP A 25 4.55 -7.01 7.80
N THR A 26 4.70 -6.21 6.74
CA THR A 26 3.77 -5.11 6.42
C THR A 26 2.36 -5.61 6.13
N TRP A 27 2.24 -6.74 5.40
CA TRP A 27 0.93 -7.34 5.13
C TRP A 27 0.29 -7.93 6.38
N GLN A 28 1.06 -8.58 7.26
CA GLN A 28 0.54 -9.11 8.52
C GLN A 28 -0.04 -7.98 9.39
N GLU A 29 0.64 -6.85 9.44
CA GLU A 29 0.20 -5.65 10.15
C GLU A 29 -1.08 -5.06 9.53
N LEU A 30 -1.16 -4.99 8.20
CA LEU A 30 -2.38 -4.57 7.51
C LEU A 30 -3.58 -5.46 7.87
N GLU A 31 -3.41 -6.78 7.86
CA GLU A 31 -4.46 -7.73 8.23
C GLU A 31 -4.86 -7.60 9.71
N ARG A 32 -3.92 -7.24 10.59
CA ARG A 32 -4.18 -6.93 12.01
C ARG A 32 -5.06 -5.68 12.13
N VAL A 33 -4.69 -4.58 11.46
CA VAL A 33 -5.45 -3.32 11.44
C VAL A 33 -6.86 -3.53 10.86
N MET A 34 -7.01 -4.42 9.87
CA MET A 34 -8.31 -4.77 9.29
C MET A 34 -9.12 -5.80 10.10
N GLU A 35 -8.64 -6.21 11.27
CA GLU A 35 -9.27 -7.20 12.16
C GLU A 35 -9.48 -8.60 11.53
N TYR A 36 -8.59 -9.00 10.61
CA TYR A 36 -8.58 -10.30 9.94
C TYR A 36 -9.92 -10.71 9.32
N PRO A 37 -10.44 -9.97 8.33
CA PRO A 37 -11.74 -10.25 7.75
C PRO A 37 -11.74 -11.65 7.13
N ASP A 38 -12.74 -12.46 7.46
CA ASP A 38 -12.77 -13.88 7.06
C ASP A 38 -13.31 -14.10 5.64
N GLY A 39 -13.68 -13.02 4.94
CA GLY A 39 -14.18 -13.04 3.57
C GLY A 39 -15.57 -13.67 3.41
N LYS A 40 -16.30 -13.94 4.51
CA LYS A 40 -17.66 -14.51 4.46
C LYS A 40 -18.73 -13.46 4.19
N VAL A 41 -18.45 -12.19 4.44
CA VAL A 41 -19.37 -11.09 4.14
C VAL A 41 -19.14 -10.61 2.72
N ILE A 42 -20.14 -10.75 1.83
CA ILE A 42 -20.05 -10.39 0.41
C ILE A 42 -19.69 -8.90 0.20
N SER A 43 -20.02 -8.02 1.14
CA SER A 43 -19.65 -6.61 1.11
C SER A 43 -18.16 -6.35 1.37
N GLN A 44 -17.40 -7.34 1.88
CA GLN A 44 -15.93 -7.35 1.90
C GLN A 44 -15.44 -7.88 0.54
N LYS A 45 -15.62 -7.05 -0.48
CA LYS A 45 -15.52 -7.41 -1.90
C LYS A 45 -14.08 -7.84 -2.25
N ARG A 46 -13.88 -9.14 -2.47
CA ARG A 46 -12.66 -9.77 -3.03
C ARG A 46 -11.96 -8.90 -4.07
N LEU A 47 -10.64 -8.97 -4.17
CA LEU A 47 -9.90 -8.33 -5.26
C LEU A 47 -10.43 -8.78 -6.63
N SER A 48 -10.44 -7.85 -7.59
CA SER A 48 -10.91 -8.13 -8.94
C SER A 48 -10.04 -9.21 -9.59
N ALA A 49 -10.69 -10.30 -10.03
CA ALA A 49 -10.05 -11.36 -10.79
C ALA A 49 -9.87 -11.03 -12.28
N LYS A 50 -10.37 -9.88 -12.74
CA LYS A 50 -10.30 -9.49 -14.16
C LYS A 50 -8.84 -9.30 -14.59
N SER A 51 -8.44 -10.00 -15.65
CA SER A 51 -7.06 -10.01 -16.18
C SER A 51 -6.00 -10.60 -15.25
N ARG A 52 -6.38 -11.23 -14.13
CA ARG A 52 -5.45 -11.94 -13.26
C ARG A 52 -4.78 -13.10 -14.01
N PRO A 53 -3.49 -13.39 -13.77
CA PRO A 53 -2.83 -14.56 -14.35
C PRO A 53 -3.63 -15.85 -14.15
N GLU A 54 -3.61 -16.72 -15.17
CA GLU A 54 -4.45 -17.91 -15.19
C GLU A 54 -4.00 -18.93 -14.14
N GLU A 55 -2.69 -19.06 -13.95
CA GLU A 55 -2.04 -19.93 -12.97
C GLU A 55 -2.54 -19.60 -11.56
N LEU A 56 -2.53 -18.31 -11.21
CA LEU A 56 -3.06 -17.81 -9.93
C LEU A 56 -4.56 -18.08 -9.79
N SER A 57 -5.33 -17.89 -10.88
CA SER A 57 -6.76 -18.16 -10.87
C SER A 57 -7.07 -19.65 -10.67
N ARG A 58 -6.34 -20.53 -11.37
CA ARG A 58 -6.46 -21.99 -11.24
C ARG A 58 -6.11 -22.44 -9.83
N TRP A 59 -5.04 -21.90 -9.25
CA TRP A 59 -4.61 -22.27 -7.90
C TRP A 59 -5.62 -21.87 -6.83
N ILE A 60 -6.13 -20.63 -6.89
CA ILE A 60 -7.14 -20.15 -5.94
C ILE A 60 -8.43 -20.96 -6.06
N ASN A 61 -8.86 -21.29 -7.28
CA ASN A 61 -10.06 -22.10 -7.50
C ASN A 61 -9.87 -23.56 -7.08
N GLY A 62 -8.62 -24.07 -7.12
CA GLY A 62 -8.23 -25.38 -6.63
C GLY A 62 -8.02 -25.45 -5.11
N GLY A 63 -8.35 -24.39 -4.37
CA GLY A 63 -8.25 -24.36 -2.91
C GLY A 63 -6.87 -23.99 -2.35
N ARG A 64 -5.95 -23.48 -3.18
CA ARG A 64 -4.61 -23.02 -2.77
C ARG A 64 -3.82 -24.10 -2.02
N ASN A 65 -3.74 -25.27 -2.63
CA ASN A 65 -2.90 -26.32 -2.08
C ASN A 65 -1.43 -25.87 -2.16
N TYR A 66 -0.85 -25.54 -1.01
CA TYR A 66 0.53 -25.05 -0.87
C TYR A 66 1.57 -26.11 -1.27
N ASP A 67 1.24 -27.40 -1.20
CA ASP A 67 2.10 -28.48 -1.70
C ASP A 67 2.14 -28.54 -3.24
N LYS A 68 1.30 -27.77 -3.92
CA LYS A 68 1.10 -27.81 -5.38
C LYS A 68 1.01 -26.41 -5.98
N ILE A 69 2.07 -25.63 -5.77
CA ILE A 69 2.24 -24.33 -6.42
C ILE A 69 2.26 -24.53 -7.95
N PRO A 70 1.50 -23.74 -8.71
CA PRO A 70 1.64 -23.72 -10.16
C PRO A 70 2.99 -23.14 -10.56
N VAL A 71 3.75 -23.86 -11.36
CA VAL A 71 4.95 -23.33 -12.01
C VAL A 71 4.54 -22.72 -13.36
N PRO A 72 4.85 -21.44 -13.64
CA PRO A 72 4.60 -20.85 -14.95
C PRO A 72 5.45 -21.50 -16.05
N ASP A 73 4.88 -21.67 -17.25
CA ASP A 73 5.62 -22.17 -18.41
C ASP A 73 6.67 -21.15 -18.90
N ASP A 74 6.37 -19.86 -18.76
CA ASP A 74 7.25 -18.73 -19.05
C ASP A 74 7.14 -17.71 -17.91
N VAL A 75 8.19 -17.65 -17.09
CA VAL A 75 8.25 -16.76 -15.91
C VAL A 75 8.29 -15.28 -16.30
N GLN A 76 8.88 -14.94 -17.44
CA GLN A 76 8.96 -13.55 -17.92
C GLN A 76 7.58 -13.07 -18.39
N GLU A 77 6.86 -13.91 -19.13
CA GLU A 77 5.49 -13.62 -19.54
C GLU A 77 4.51 -13.64 -18.36
N TYR A 78 4.73 -14.52 -17.36
CA TYR A 78 3.99 -14.48 -16.11
C TYR A 78 4.15 -13.13 -15.40
N GLY A 79 5.38 -12.67 -15.22
CA GLY A 79 5.68 -11.38 -14.59
C GLY A 79 5.00 -10.20 -15.28
N LYS A 80 5.02 -10.16 -16.62
CA LYS A 80 4.29 -9.13 -17.39
C LYS A 80 2.78 -9.17 -17.15
N ARG A 81 2.17 -10.36 -17.16
CA ARG A 81 0.73 -10.55 -16.90
C ARG A 81 0.38 -10.15 -15.47
N TRP A 82 1.21 -10.50 -14.49
CA TRP A 82 1.03 -10.12 -13.09
C TRP A 82 1.07 -8.59 -12.94
N ARG A 83 2.11 -7.92 -13.47
CA ARG A 83 2.23 -6.46 -13.42
C ARG A 83 1.05 -5.77 -14.09
N THR A 84 0.66 -6.22 -15.29
CA THR A 84 -0.52 -5.70 -16.00
C THR A 84 -1.80 -5.81 -15.17
N TRP A 85 -1.98 -6.93 -14.47
CA TRP A 85 -3.12 -7.12 -13.58
C TRP A 85 -3.05 -6.19 -12.36
N TRP A 86 -1.89 -6.14 -11.69
CA TRP A 86 -1.65 -5.29 -10.53
C TRP A 86 -1.89 -3.82 -10.84
N THR A 87 -1.30 -3.30 -11.93
CA THR A 87 -1.53 -1.92 -12.41
C THR A 87 -3.02 -1.64 -12.60
N LYS A 88 -3.80 -2.56 -13.16
CA LYS A 88 -5.25 -2.34 -13.36
C LYS A 88 -6.04 -2.18 -12.06
N LEU A 89 -5.56 -2.77 -10.96
CA LEU A 89 -6.18 -2.63 -9.63
C LEU A 89 -5.93 -1.26 -9.01
N GLN A 90 -4.85 -0.58 -9.40
CA GLN A 90 -4.43 0.68 -8.80
C GLN A 90 -5.39 1.85 -9.09
N PRO A 91 -5.42 2.88 -8.24
CA PRO A 91 -6.16 4.10 -8.50
C PRO A 91 -5.63 4.83 -9.74
N LYS A 92 -6.47 5.69 -10.34
CA LYS A 92 -6.18 6.35 -11.63
C LYS A 92 -4.82 7.07 -11.66
N PRO A 93 -4.42 7.89 -10.66
CA PRO A 93 -3.15 8.61 -10.70
C PRO A 93 -1.92 7.70 -10.86
N ARG A 94 -1.99 6.47 -10.34
CA ARG A 94 -0.91 5.48 -10.45
C ARG A 94 -0.85 4.78 -11.81
N ARG A 95 -1.96 4.78 -12.57
CA ARG A 95 -2.10 4.09 -13.86
C ARG A 95 -1.88 4.99 -15.07
N GLU A 96 -1.64 6.28 -14.86
CA GLU A 96 -1.41 7.22 -15.96
C GLU A 96 0.01 7.12 -16.51
N SER A 97 0.93 6.51 -15.76
CA SER A 97 2.24 6.09 -16.26
C SER A 97 2.15 4.69 -16.88
N ASP A 98 2.69 4.55 -18.09
CA ASP A 98 2.96 3.25 -18.72
C ASP A 98 4.33 2.67 -18.29
N GLU A 99 5.02 3.33 -17.34
CA GLU A 99 6.33 2.93 -16.84
C GLU A 99 6.22 2.00 -15.63
N TRP A 100 7.21 1.12 -15.49
CA TRP A 100 7.40 0.25 -14.33
C TRP A 100 8.76 0.60 -13.69
N PRO A 101 8.86 0.76 -12.35
CA PRO A 101 7.80 0.63 -11.33
C PRO A 101 6.70 1.68 -11.45
N LEU A 102 5.55 1.41 -10.83
CA LEU A 102 4.46 2.39 -10.78
C LEU A 102 4.85 3.57 -9.88
N PRO A 103 4.41 4.80 -10.20
CA PRO A 103 4.63 5.92 -9.31
C PRO A 103 3.92 5.69 -7.97
N GLN A 104 4.61 6.00 -6.88
CA GLN A 104 4.09 6.01 -5.51
C GLN A 104 3.31 7.31 -5.24
N THR A 105 2.35 7.62 -6.12
CA THR A 105 1.47 8.78 -5.99
C THR A 105 0.13 8.34 -5.46
N SER A 106 -0.19 8.76 -4.25
CA SER A 106 -1.51 8.54 -3.65
C SER A 106 -2.57 9.41 -4.34
N PRO A 107 -3.80 8.90 -4.53
CA PRO A 107 -4.92 9.70 -5.00
C PRO A 107 -5.32 10.75 -3.96
N GLU A 108 -5.81 11.90 -4.41
CA GLU A 108 -6.31 12.98 -3.53
C GLU A 108 -7.47 12.55 -2.63
N ASN A 109 -8.27 11.57 -3.07
CA ASN A 109 -9.38 11.01 -2.32
C ASN A 109 -9.10 9.54 -1.97
N ASP A 110 -9.06 9.23 -0.67
CA ASP A 110 -8.83 7.86 -0.15
C ASP A 110 -9.89 6.85 -0.63
N GLU A 111 -11.09 7.28 -0.99
CA GLU A 111 -12.12 6.40 -1.56
C GLU A 111 -11.65 5.69 -2.84
N HIS A 112 -10.64 6.23 -3.54
CA HIS A 112 -10.05 5.58 -4.70
C HIS A 112 -9.26 4.30 -4.36
N TRP A 113 -8.86 4.13 -3.09
CA TRP A 113 -8.26 2.91 -2.57
C TRP A 113 -9.28 1.84 -2.20
N GLU A 114 -10.58 2.16 -2.12
CA GLU A 114 -11.64 1.24 -1.72
C GLU A 114 -11.58 -0.12 -2.45
N PRO A 115 -11.29 -0.21 -3.77
CA PRO A 115 -11.17 -1.50 -4.44
C PRO A 115 -10.02 -2.39 -3.95
N LEU A 116 -8.96 -1.79 -3.41
CA LEU A 116 -7.76 -2.46 -2.87
C LEU A 116 -7.80 -2.62 -1.35
N ARG A 117 -8.60 -1.81 -0.63
CA ARG A 117 -8.81 -1.86 0.82
C ARG A 117 -9.62 -3.10 1.23
N ARG A 118 -9.01 -4.28 1.01
CA ARG A 118 -9.57 -5.62 1.17
C ARG A 118 -8.56 -6.50 1.88
N GLY A 119 -8.84 -6.82 3.13
CA GLY A 119 -8.13 -7.86 3.86
C GLY A 119 -8.68 -9.25 3.57
N GLY A 120 -8.13 -10.23 4.28
CA GLY A 120 -8.63 -11.58 4.33
C GLY A 120 -8.13 -12.45 3.19
N PRO A 121 -8.62 -13.71 3.12
CA PRO A 121 -8.10 -14.71 2.20
C PRO A 121 -8.34 -14.37 0.72
N ASN A 122 -9.15 -13.36 0.39
CA ASN A 122 -9.40 -12.93 -0.99
C ASN A 122 -9.03 -11.45 -1.23
N GLY A 123 -8.34 -10.83 -0.28
CA GLY A 123 -7.84 -9.47 -0.31
C GLY A 123 -6.46 -9.37 -0.94
N LEU A 124 -5.63 -8.46 -0.44
CA LEU A 124 -4.25 -8.24 -0.88
C LEU A 124 -3.35 -9.48 -0.82
N PHE A 125 -3.68 -10.43 0.05
CA PHE A 125 -3.07 -11.76 0.06
C PHE A 125 -3.06 -12.43 -1.33
N VAL A 126 -4.07 -12.20 -2.17
CA VAL A 126 -4.11 -12.76 -3.53
C VAL A 126 -3.01 -12.20 -4.43
N ALA A 127 -2.59 -10.94 -4.24
CA ALA A 127 -1.48 -10.35 -4.97
C ALA A 127 -0.16 -11.01 -4.56
N ILE A 128 0.05 -11.19 -3.24
CA ILE A 128 1.21 -11.87 -2.65
C ILE A 128 1.32 -13.31 -3.14
N LEU A 129 0.21 -14.06 -3.20
CA LEU A 129 0.21 -15.40 -3.80
C LEU A 129 0.61 -15.41 -5.29
N GLY A 130 0.31 -14.34 -6.02
CA GLY A 130 0.79 -14.19 -7.39
C GLY A 130 2.31 -13.99 -7.46
N LEU A 131 2.87 -13.21 -6.53
CA LEU A 131 4.32 -13.06 -6.40
C LEU A 131 4.99 -14.37 -5.97
N ALA A 132 4.36 -15.15 -5.08
CA ALA A 132 4.83 -16.49 -4.70
C ALA A 132 4.92 -17.44 -5.93
N ILE A 133 3.94 -17.40 -6.83
CA ILE A 133 4.03 -18.13 -8.10
C ILE A 133 5.19 -17.60 -8.95
N TRP A 134 5.35 -16.29 -9.04
CA TRP A 134 6.43 -15.69 -9.84
C TRP A 134 7.80 -16.16 -9.34
N THR A 135 8.08 -16.01 -8.04
CA THR A 135 9.37 -16.37 -7.46
C THR A 135 9.66 -17.86 -7.47
N SER A 136 8.62 -18.72 -7.46
CA SER A 136 8.81 -20.18 -7.54
C SER A 136 9.49 -20.68 -8.83
N ALA A 137 9.58 -19.83 -9.85
CA ALA A 137 10.23 -20.11 -11.12
C ALA A 137 11.46 -19.22 -11.39
N LEU A 138 11.88 -18.42 -10.40
CA LEU A 138 13.10 -17.61 -10.47
C LEU A 138 14.30 -18.39 -9.91
N ASN A 139 15.49 -17.90 -10.22
CA ASN A 139 16.72 -18.33 -9.56
C ASN A 139 16.95 -17.44 -8.34
N GLU A 140 17.16 -18.03 -7.17
CA GLU A 140 17.40 -17.32 -5.91
C GLU A 140 18.64 -16.42 -5.99
N ASP A 141 19.65 -16.81 -6.79
CA ASP A 141 20.88 -16.02 -7.00
C ASP A 141 20.71 -14.87 -8.03
N ASP A 142 19.59 -14.82 -8.75
CA ASP A 142 19.36 -13.90 -9.88
C ASP A 142 17.89 -13.47 -9.94
N ILE A 143 17.47 -12.75 -8.89
CA ILE A 143 16.12 -12.20 -8.79
C ILE A 143 16.02 -10.94 -9.65
N PRO A 144 15.11 -10.87 -10.65
CA PRO A 144 15.00 -9.70 -11.52
C PRO A 144 14.50 -8.45 -10.79
N ASP A 145 15.04 -7.28 -11.14
CA ASP A 145 14.62 -5.97 -10.61
C ASP A 145 13.10 -5.75 -10.74
N ASP A 146 12.49 -6.22 -11.82
CA ASP A 146 11.05 -6.14 -12.06
C ASP A 146 10.22 -6.85 -10.98
N PHE A 147 10.74 -7.94 -10.41
CA PHE A 147 10.10 -8.68 -9.32
C PHE A 147 10.27 -7.94 -7.99
N ILE A 148 11.49 -7.46 -7.70
CA ILE A 148 11.78 -6.68 -6.48
C ILE A 148 10.88 -5.44 -6.44
N ALA A 149 10.82 -4.69 -7.53
CA ALA A 149 9.92 -3.55 -7.69
C ALA A 149 8.44 -3.91 -7.48
N ALA A 150 8.02 -5.13 -7.83
CA ALA A 150 6.65 -5.59 -7.59
C ALA A 150 6.38 -5.85 -6.10
N VAL A 151 7.34 -6.47 -5.41
CA VAL A 151 7.29 -6.72 -3.96
C VAL A 151 7.24 -5.39 -3.20
N GLU A 152 8.10 -4.44 -3.56
CA GLU A 152 8.14 -3.11 -2.98
C GLU A 152 6.84 -2.33 -3.23
N ASP A 153 6.25 -2.43 -4.44
CA ASP A 153 4.99 -1.76 -4.75
C ASP A 153 3.82 -2.29 -3.91
N VAL A 154 3.73 -3.61 -3.73
CA VAL A 154 2.70 -4.20 -2.87
C VAL A 154 2.90 -3.78 -1.42
N THR A 155 4.16 -3.73 -0.95
CA THR A 155 4.51 -3.27 0.40
C THR A 155 4.08 -1.83 0.63
N TRP A 156 4.38 -0.95 -0.34
CA TRP A 156 3.96 0.45 -0.29
C TRP A 156 2.44 0.60 -0.28
N VAL A 157 1.70 -0.19 -1.09
CA VAL A 157 0.23 -0.19 -1.05
C VAL A 157 -0.30 -0.67 0.30
N CYS A 158 0.27 -1.72 0.88
CA CYS A 158 -0.13 -2.18 2.22
C CYS A 158 0.07 -1.07 3.26
N SER A 159 1.22 -0.40 3.26
CA SER A 159 1.52 0.72 4.15
C SER A 159 0.54 1.87 3.98
N THR A 160 0.32 2.30 2.73
CA THR A 160 -0.63 3.38 2.39
C THR A 160 -2.04 3.09 2.88
N LEU A 161 -2.48 1.82 2.85
CA LEU A 161 -3.80 1.43 3.33
C LEU A 161 -3.93 1.40 4.84
N MET A 162 -2.84 1.28 5.59
CA MET A 162 -2.87 1.41 7.06
C MET A 162 -3.05 2.86 7.50
N GLY A 163 -2.72 3.81 6.60
CA GLY A 163 -2.60 5.23 6.92
C GLY A 163 -1.18 5.49 7.40
N ASP A 164 -0.63 6.64 7.01
CA ASP A 164 0.57 7.15 7.67
C ASP A 164 0.15 7.41 9.13
N GLU A 165 0.79 6.76 10.10
CA GLU A 165 0.69 7.20 11.49
C GLU A 165 1.17 8.65 11.49
N ASP A 166 0.28 9.57 11.87
CA ASP A 166 0.47 11.01 11.78
C ASP A 166 1.86 11.43 12.31
N GLU A 167 2.80 11.79 11.44
CA GLU A 167 3.90 12.70 11.77
C GLU A 167 3.35 14.14 11.84
N ASP A 168 2.30 14.35 12.63
CA ASP A 168 1.75 15.67 12.97
C ASP A 168 1.69 15.81 14.51
N GLU A 169 2.72 15.33 15.21
CA GLU A 169 3.07 15.82 16.55
C GLU A 169 4.34 16.67 16.40
N ASP A 170 4.18 17.98 16.54
CA ASP A 170 5.19 19.03 16.82
C ASP A 170 5.07 20.25 15.88
N ASN A 171 3.93 20.94 15.94
CA ASN A 171 3.91 22.38 15.65
C ASN A 171 2.97 23.13 16.61
N ASP A 172 3.13 22.85 17.89
CA ASP A 172 2.62 23.68 18.98
C ASP A 172 3.81 24.13 19.83
N GLU A 173 4.54 25.15 19.38
CA GLU A 173 5.25 26.11 20.23
C GLU A 173 5.87 27.20 19.35
N ASP A 174 5.15 28.31 19.20
CA ASP A 174 5.74 29.65 19.07
C ASP A 174 4.64 30.69 19.33
N GLU A 175 4.10 30.67 20.55
CA GLU A 175 3.41 31.82 21.14
C GLU A 175 4.35 32.53 22.13
N GLU A 176 4.64 33.80 21.79
CA GLU A 176 5.09 34.90 22.66
C GLU A 176 6.56 35.01 23.10
N MET A 177 7.30 35.92 22.44
CA MET A 177 7.97 37.04 23.15
C MET A 177 8.47 38.13 22.17
N GLU A 178 7.66 39.15 21.91
CA GLU A 178 8.21 40.46 21.50
C GLU A 178 8.23 41.37 22.74
N GLU A 179 9.40 41.42 23.36
CA GLU A 179 9.76 42.34 24.44
C GLU A 179 10.30 43.63 23.79
N ASP A 180 9.42 44.59 23.50
CA ASP A 180 9.85 45.91 23.03
C ASP A 180 10.11 46.86 24.22
N ALA A 181 11.39 47.19 24.37
CA ALA A 181 11.92 48.14 25.33
C ALA A 181 11.70 49.61 24.89
N GLU A 182 11.60 50.44 25.93
CA GLU A 182 11.34 51.88 26.03
C GLU A 182 12.26 52.79 25.18
N ASP A 183 11.75 53.94 24.71
CA ASP A 183 12.30 55.27 25.07
C ASP A 183 11.38 56.45 24.64
N GLU A 184 11.51 57.55 25.38
CA GLU A 184 10.61 58.66 25.66
C GLU A 184 10.43 59.74 24.57
N GLY A 185 9.37 60.56 24.68
CA GLY A 185 9.35 61.88 24.04
C GLY A 185 8.00 62.62 23.87
N GLU A 186 7.58 63.30 24.94
CA GLU A 186 6.86 64.60 24.98
C GLU A 186 5.37 64.78 24.56
N GLU A 187 4.61 65.13 25.61
CA GLU A 187 3.60 66.18 25.78
C GLU A 187 2.22 66.16 25.07
N ALA A 188 1.20 66.25 25.94
CA ALA A 188 -0.23 66.23 25.68
C ALA A 188 -0.79 67.62 25.29
N THR A 189 -1.82 67.73 24.45
CA THR A 189 -3.27 67.85 24.79
C THR A 189 -4.03 68.49 23.58
N PRO A 190 -5.38 68.65 23.54
CA PRO A 190 -6.34 67.62 23.13
C PRO A 190 -7.37 68.05 22.04
N LEU A 191 -8.03 67.05 21.44
CA LEU A 191 -9.37 66.99 20.83
C LEU A 191 -10.10 68.29 20.41
N ARG A 192 -10.41 68.43 19.11
CA ARG A 192 -11.68 69.07 18.69
C ARG A 192 -12.26 68.54 17.36
N LYS A 193 -13.59 68.44 17.39
CA LYS A 193 -14.50 67.75 16.47
C LYS A 193 -14.67 68.42 15.09
N LYS A 194 -15.00 67.55 14.11
CA LYS A 194 -15.62 67.80 12.78
C LYS A 194 -16.41 69.10 12.64
N ARG A 195 -16.27 69.78 11.48
CA ARG A 195 -17.40 70.20 10.62
C ARG A 195 -16.99 70.84 9.26
N ARG A 196 -17.76 70.46 8.23
CA ARG A 196 -18.04 71.09 6.92
C ARG A 196 -17.83 72.62 6.88
N THR A 197 -17.33 73.17 5.77
CA THR A 197 -18.12 73.57 4.57
C THR A 197 -17.16 73.77 3.40
#